data_AF-A0A0D3EEX8-F1
#
_entry.id   AF-A0A0D3EEX8-F1
#
_cell.length_a   1.000
_cell.length_b   1.000
_cell.length_c   1.000
_cell.angle_alpha   90.00
_cell.angle_beta   90.00
_cell.angle_gamma   90.00
#
_symmetry.space_group_name_H-M   'P 1'
#
loop_
_entity.id
_entity.type
_entity.pdbx_description
1 polymer ?
#
loop_
_entity_poly.entity_id
_entity_poly.type
_entity_poly.pdbx_seq_one_letter_code
_entity_poly.pdbx_strand_id
1 'polypeptide(L)'
;MEEPKISTRPSICFRPINPSDLERLEQIHRDIFPIRYESEFFQNVVNGGDILSWAAVDRSRPDGLSDELIGFVTAKIGPAKETEISDLIRYDSCKGEETLVYILTLGVVESYRKRGIAKLLIKEVIKYACSIPACRGVYLHVIAHNSPAIRLYKRMSFRCVRRLHGFYIINGQHFDSFLFVYFINGSRSPCSPFDLVVFILNYMRSGIKSVASRLTMKHEEKGLKWLKCKDMTRCLLPTQNKRNLASERASSGYDYV
;
A
#
# COMPACT_ATOMS: atom_id res chain seq x y z
N MET A 1 38.90 15.73 10.99
CA MET A 1 38.01 15.24 12.06
C MET A 1 36.67 15.04 11.40
N GLU A 2 36.35 13.83 10.95
CA GLU A 2 35.04 13.53 10.35
C GLU A 2 34.01 13.47 11.48
N GLU A 3 32.99 14.33 11.41
CA GLU A 3 31.86 14.24 12.32
C GLU A 3 31.11 12.91 12.08
N PRO A 4 30.69 12.21 13.14
CA PRO A 4 29.97 10.97 12.99
C PRO A 4 28.60 11.25 12.35
N LYS A 5 28.38 10.76 11.11
CA LYS A 5 27.07 10.77 10.46
C LYS A 5 26.09 9.99 11.33
N ILE A 6 25.32 10.72 12.15
CA ILE A 6 24.20 10.15 12.89
C ILE A 6 23.24 9.61 11.83
N SER A 7 23.18 8.29 11.70
CA SER A 7 22.22 7.59 10.84
C SER A 7 20.82 7.79 11.42
N THR A 8 20.23 8.96 11.18
CA THR A 8 18.86 9.25 11.55
C THR A 8 17.93 8.35 10.74
N ARG A 9 17.02 7.66 11.44
CA ARG A 9 15.97 6.91 10.75
C ARG A 9 15.04 7.92 10.05
N PRO A 10 14.63 7.63 8.80
CA PRO A 10 13.76 8.53 8.06
C PRO A 10 12.44 8.73 8.80
N SER A 11 12.00 9.98 8.94
CA SER A 11 10.74 10.33 9.61
C SER A 11 9.69 10.60 8.55
N ILE A 12 9.01 9.53 8.11
CA ILE A 12 8.05 9.61 7.01
C ILE A 12 6.71 10.14 7.50
N CYS A 13 6.25 11.22 6.88
CA CYS A 13 4.93 11.80 7.10
C CYS A 13 4.13 11.82 5.79
N PHE A 14 2.81 11.83 5.89
CA PHE A 14 1.90 11.90 4.76
C PHE A 14 1.07 13.18 4.85
N ARG A 15 0.93 13.88 3.72
CA ARG A 15 0.11 15.09 3.59
C ARG A 15 -0.55 15.15 2.21
N PRO A 16 -1.62 15.92 2.00
CA PRO A 16 -2.11 16.22 0.66
C PRO A 16 -1.00 16.83 -0.23
N ILE A 17 -1.08 16.56 -1.53
CA ILE A 17 -0.25 17.28 -2.52
C ILE A 17 -0.77 18.72 -2.63
N ASN A 18 0.12 19.68 -2.83
CA ASN A 18 -0.22 21.09 -2.97
C ASN A 18 0.57 21.75 -4.12
N PRO A 19 0.29 23.01 -4.52
CA PRO A 19 0.93 23.66 -5.66
C PRO A 19 2.46 23.72 -5.63
N SER A 20 3.09 23.76 -4.44
CA SER A 20 4.56 23.76 -4.33
C SER A 20 5.21 22.44 -4.74
N ASP A 21 4.43 21.35 -4.82
CA ASP A 21 4.91 20.02 -5.20
C ASP A 21 5.00 19.83 -6.74
N LEU A 22 4.47 20.76 -7.54
CA LEU A 22 4.25 20.58 -8.98
C LEU A 22 5.50 20.12 -9.73
N GLU A 23 6.58 20.88 -9.64
CA GLU A 23 7.82 20.60 -10.36
C GLU A 23 8.40 19.24 -9.96
N ARG A 24 8.40 18.96 -8.65
CA ARG A 24 8.92 17.71 -8.10
C ARG A 24 8.06 16.51 -8.51
N LEU A 25 6.74 16.68 -8.49
CA LEU A 25 5.79 15.64 -8.89
C LEU A 25 5.99 15.28 -10.37
N GLU A 26 6.06 16.28 -11.25
CA GLU A 26 6.34 16.06 -12.68
C GLU A 26 7.69 15.37 -12.89
N GLN A 27 8.74 15.83 -12.20
CA GLN A 27 10.06 15.24 -12.31
C GLN A 27 10.04 13.76 -11.94
N ILE A 28 9.49 13.40 -10.78
CA ILE A 28 9.45 12.00 -10.37
C ILE A 28 8.62 11.19 -11.37
N HIS A 29 7.51 11.71 -11.89
CA HIS A 29 6.74 11.00 -12.91
C HIS A 29 7.56 10.74 -14.17
N ARG A 30 8.31 11.73 -14.65
CA ARG A 30 9.19 11.57 -15.82
C ARG A 30 10.27 10.52 -15.60
N ASP A 31 10.77 10.40 -14.38
CA ASP A 31 11.87 9.50 -14.02
C ASP A 31 11.39 8.05 -13.81
N ILE A 32 10.22 7.84 -13.22
CA ILE A 32 9.78 6.49 -12.80
C ILE A 32 8.73 5.86 -13.70
N PHE A 33 7.97 6.64 -14.47
CA PHE A 33 6.92 6.11 -15.34
C PHE A 33 7.35 6.15 -16.82
N PRO A 34 7.16 5.04 -17.57
CA PRO A 34 7.38 5.03 -19.00
C PRO A 34 6.27 5.72 -19.81
N ILE A 35 5.16 6.07 -19.15
CA ILE A 35 4.00 6.75 -19.74
C ILE A 35 4.10 8.23 -19.43
N ARG A 36 3.87 9.07 -20.45
CA ARG A 36 3.83 10.52 -20.29
C ARG A 36 2.42 10.98 -19.92
N TYR A 37 2.37 11.96 -19.04
CA TYR A 37 1.16 12.64 -18.61
C TYR A 37 1.27 14.10 -19.03
N GLU A 38 0.15 14.69 -19.44
CA GLU A 38 0.08 16.10 -19.84
C GLU A 38 0.18 17.03 -18.63
N SER A 39 0.68 18.25 -18.82
CA SER A 39 0.80 19.26 -17.75
C SER A 39 -0.53 19.54 -17.04
N GLU A 40 -1.66 19.47 -17.75
CA GLU A 40 -3.00 19.64 -17.19
C GLU A 40 -3.33 18.62 -16.08
N PHE A 41 -2.85 17.37 -16.22
CA PHE A 41 -3.02 16.35 -15.19
C PHE A 41 -2.35 16.78 -13.89
N PHE A 42 -1.11 17.27 -13.95
CA PHE A 42 -0.36 17.70 -12.78
C PHE A 42 -0.96 18.95 -12.15
N GLN A 43 -1.40 19.92 -12.96
CA GLN A 43 -2.12 21.10 -12.47
C GLN A 43 -3.39 20.71 -11.71
N ASN A 44 -4.15 19.75 -12.21
CA ASN A 44 -5.36 19.27 -11.53
C ASN A 44 -5.02 18.57 -10.19
N VAL A 45 -3.95 17.76 -10.16
CA VAL A 45 -3.48 17.08 -8.94
C VAL A 45 -3.10 18.07 -7.83
N VAL A 46 -2.35 19.13 -8.16
CA VAL A 46 -1.80 20.04 -7.15
C VAL A 46 -2.79 21.10 -6.68
N ASN A 47 -3.77 21.46 -7.51
CA ASN A 47 -4.81 22.43 -7.18
C ASN A 47 -6.02 21.81 -6.46
N GLY A 48 -6.04 20.49 -6.29
CA GLY A 48 -7.10 19.79 -5.56
C GLY A 48 -8.45 19.81 -6.27
N GLY A 49 -8.46 19.61 -7.60
CA GLY A 49 -9.67 19.51 -8.39
C GLY A 49 -10.43 18.19 -8.14
N ASP A 50 -10.72 17.43 -9.20
CA ASP A 50 -11.39 16.14 -9.09
C ASP A 50 -10.43 14.96 -8.78
N ILE A 51 -9.14 15.26 -8.60
CA ILE A 51 -8.09 14.29 -8.25
C ILE A 51 -7.71 14.42 -6.77
N LEU A 52 -7.91 13.32 -6.06
CA LEU A 52 -7.42 13.09 -4.70
C LEU A 52 -5.95 12.74 -4.73
N SER A 53 -5.18 13.26 -3.78
CA SER A 53 -3.73 13.06 -3.80
C SER A 53 -3.10 13.10 -2.42
N TRP A 54 -2.12 12.23 -2.21
CA TRP A 54 -1.29 12.22 -0.99
C TRP A 54 0.18 12.11 -1.37
N ALA A 55 1.01 12.94 -0.75
CA ALA A 55 2.47 12.87 -0.77
C ALA A 55 3.00 12.18 0.49
N ALA A 56 4.12 11.47 0.34
CA ALA A 56 5.00 11.07 1.42
C ALA A 56 6.21 12.00 1.44
N VAL A 57 6.57 12.53 2.60
CA VAL A 57 7.74 13.39 2.82
C VAL A 57 8.62 12.80 3.91
N ASP A 58 9.93 13.02 3.85
CA ASP A 58 10.84 12.67 4.94
C ASP A 58 11.25 13.94 5.70
N ARG A 59 10.65 14.14 6.88
CA ARG A 59 10.88 15.31 7.74
C ARG A 59 12.31 15.36 8.31
N SER A 60 13.06 14.27 8.22
CA SER A 60 14.44 14.19 8.71
C SER A 60 15.49 14.62 7.68
N ARG A 61 15.08 14.92 6.43
CA ARG A 61 16.02 15.38 5.40
C ARG A 61 16.61 16.74 5.75
N PRO A 62 17.94 16.91 5.60
CA PRO A 62 18.60 18.19 5.80
C PRO A 62 18.26 19.18 4.67
N ASP A 63 18.83 20.38 4.77
CA ASP A 63 18.89 21.38 3.68
C ASP A 63 17.53 21.89 3.18
N GLY A 64 16.52 21.93 4.05
CA GLY A 64 15.19 22.43 3.70
C GLY A 64 14.38 21.47 2.81
N LEU A 65 14.90 20.27 2.52
CA LEU A 65 14.22 19.25 1.72
C LEU A 65 13.23 18.40 2.52
N SER A 66 12.91 18.83 3.74
CA SER A 66 12.04 18.10 4.69
C SER A 66 10.57 18.09 4.27
N ASP A 67 10.17 18.95 3.33
CA ASP A 67 8.83 18.96 2.73
C ASP A 67 8.82 18.50 1.27
N GLU A 68 9.98 18.19 0.67
CA GLU A 68 10.03 17.65 -0.69
C GLU A 68 9.48 16.22 -0.72
N LEU A 69 8.53 15.96 -1.61
CA LEU A 69 7.92 14.63 -1.71
C LEU A 69 8.91 13.58 -2.22
N ILE A 70 8.87 12.43 -1.55
CA ILE A 70 9.65 11.22 -1.86
C ILE A 70 8.77 10.08 -2.36
N GLY A 71 7.46 10.28 -2.37
CA GLY A 71 6.48 9.36 -2.91
C GLY A 71 5.11 10.01 -2.97
N PHE A 72 4.22 9.44 -3.75
CA PHE A 72 2.88 9.98 -3.96
C PHE A 72 1.90 8.89 -4.39
N VAL A 73 0.63 9.17 -4.20
CA VAL A 73 -0.47 8.47 -4.85
C VAL A 73 -1.50 9.49 -5.31
N THR A 74 -2.02 9.31 -6.52
CA THR A 74 -3.14 10.09 -7.05
C THR A 74 -4.30 9.16 -7.37
N ALA A 75 -5.52 9.62 -7.12
CA ALA A 75 -6.73 8.83 -7.33
C ALA A 75 -7.91 9.73 -7.71
N LYS A 76 -8.88 9.18 -8.45
CA LYS A 76 -10.11 9.88 -8.80
C LYS A 76 -11.32 9.05 -8.38
N ILE A 77 -12.35 9.72 -7.89
CA ILE A 77 -13.65 9.10 -7.61
C ILE A 77 -14.53 9.22 -8.86
N GLY A 78 -15.26 8.15 -9.17
CA GLY A 78 -16.22 8.13 -10.27
C GLY A 78 -17.41 7.23 -9.99
N PRO A 79 -18.52 7.42 -10.69
CA PRO A 79 -19.69 6.55 -10.59
C PRO A 79 -19.34 5.15 -11.08
N ALA A 80 -19.69 4.13 -10.29
CA ALA A 80 -19.31 2.75 -10.55
C ALA A 80 -19.84 2.23 -11.89
N LYS A 81 -21.03 2.70 -12.32
CA LYS A 81 -21.70 2.29 -13.56
C LYS A 81 -20.95 2.73 -14.82
N GLU A 82 -20.13 3.77 -14.74
CA GLU A 82 -19.35 4.30 -15.87
C GLU A 82 -17.94 3.68 -15.93
N THR A 83 -17.62 2.76 -15.02
CA THR A 83 -16.30 2.12 -14.99
C THR A 83 -16.28 0.80 -15.75
N GLU A 84 -15.09 0.42 -16.22
CA GLU A 84 -14.83 -0.85 -16.92
C GLU A 84 -15.02 -2.11 -16.05
N ILE A 85 -15.22 -1.92 -14.74
CA ILE A 85 -15.48 -2.98 -13.76
C ILE A 85 -16.93 -2.97 -13.26
N SER A 86 -17.82 -2.25 -13.94
CA SER A 86 -19.25 -2.25 -13.63
C SER A 86 -19.84 -3.65 -13.62
N ASP A 87 -19.39 -4.53 -14.52
CA ASP A 87 -19.78 -5.94 -14.58
C ASP A 87 -19.37 -6.77 -13.36
N LEU A 88 -18.35 -6.33 -12.62
CA LEU A 88 -17.81 -7.02 -11.45
C LEU A 88 -18.44 -6.59 -10.13
N ILE A 89 -19.29 -5.55 -10.15
CA ILE A 89 -19.93 -5.00 -8.96
C ILE A 89 -21.40 -5.41 -8.97
N ARG A 90 -21.82 -6.11 -7.91
CA ARG A 90 -23.25 -6.32 -7.68
C ARG A 90 -23.87 -5.02 -7.19
N TYR A 91 -24.61 -4.39 -8.09
CA TYR A 91 -25.41 -3.22 -7.75
C TYR A 91 -26.61 -3.61 -6.90
N ASP A 92 -26.80 -2.88 -5.81
CA ASP A 92 -28.03 -2.90 -5.05
C ASP A 92 -28.90 -1.73 -5.53
N SER A 93 -29.94 -2.03 -6.31
CA SER A 93 -30.85 -1.02 -6.87
C SER A 93 -31.48 -0.11 -5.81
N CYS A 94 -31.47 -0.51 -4.53
CA CYS A 94 -31.99 0.27 -3.42
C CYS A 94 -30.97 1.27 -2.82
N LYS A 95 -29.68 1.23 -3.20
CA LYS A 95 -28.60 1.99 -2.53
C LYS A 95 -28.12 3.25 -3.27
N GLY A 96 -28.84 3.71 -4.28
CA GLY A 96 -28.48 4.92 -5.04
C GLY A 96 -27.25 4.73 -5.92
N GLU A 97 -26.61 5.84 -6.32
CA GLU A 97 -25.41 5.81 -7.16
C GLU A 97 -24.18 5.39 -6.37
N GLU A 98 -23.67 4.19 -6.70
CA GLU A 98 -22.45 3.65 -6.12
C GLU A 98 -21.22 4.23 -6.80
N THR A 99 -20.12 4.39 -6.05
CA THR A 99 -18.88 4.99 -6.56
C THR A 99 -17.69 4.06 -6.42
N LEU A 100 -16.63 4.37 -7.16
CA LEU A 100 -15.34 3.69 -7.10
C LEU A 100 -14.21 4.71 -7.06
N VAL A 101 -13.10 4.32 -6.44
CA VAL A 101 -11.86 5.10 -6.44
C VAL A 101 -10.86 4.43 -7.38
N TYR A 102 -10.46 5.14 -8.42
CA TYR A 102 -9.44 4.70 -9.36
C TYR A 102 -8.08 5.28 -8.96
N ILE A 103 -7.09 4.45 -8.63
CA ILE A 103 -5.71 4.93 -8.46
C ILE A 103 -5.11 5.17 -9.84
N LEU A 104 -4.77 6.43 -10.11
CA LEU A 104 -4.20 6.89 -11.37
C LEU A 104 -2.69 6.62 -11.41
N THR A 105 -1.98 7.10 -10.39
CA THR A 105 -0.52 6.95 -10.28
C THR A 105 -0.10 6.65 -8.85
N LEU A 106 0.95 5.84 -8.69
CA LEU A 106 1.56 5.51 -7.40
C LEU A 106 3.07 5.39 -7.59
N GLY A 107 3.83 6.22 -6.87
CA GLY A 107 5.28 6.29 -7.03
C GLY A 107 6.00 6.46 -5.71
N VAL A 108 7.19 5.87 -5.62
CA VAL A 108 8.17 6.15 -4.56
C VAL A 108 9.54 6.28 -5.22
N VAL A 109 10.29 7.31 -4.85
CA VAL A 109 11.66 7.52 -5.34
C VAL A 109 12.55 6.35 -4.94
N GLU A 110 13.49 5.98 -5.80
CA GLU A 110 14.20 4.71 -5.71
C GLU A 110 14.90 4.48 -4.36
N SER A 111 15.55 5.51 -3.81
CA SER A 111 16.26 5.46 -2.52
C SER A 111 15.36 5.19 -1.31
N TYR A 112 14.04 5.39 -1.45
CA TYR A 112 13.03 5.17 -0.42
C TYR A 112 12.14 3.94 -0.68
N ARG A 113 12.36 3.20 -1.78
CA ARG A 113 11.63 1.95 -2.07
C ARG A 113 11.95 0.87 -1.04
N LYS A 114 11.09 -0.16 -1.01
CA LYS A 114 11.21 -1.31 -0.08
C LYS A 114 11.14 -0.94 1.42
N ARG A 115 10.73 0.29 1.76
CA ARG A 115 10.49 0.77 3.15
C ARG A 115 9.00 0.81 3.56
N GLY A 116 8.11 0.29 2.70
CA GLY A 116 6.67 0.22 2.98
C GLY A 116 5.87 1.51 2.71
N ILE A 117 6.49 2.54 2.15
CA ILE A 117 5.84 3.84 1.84
C ILE A 117 4.68 3.67 0.88
N ALA A 118 4.87 2.95 -0.24
CA ALA A 118 3.79 2.68 -1.20
C ALA A 118 2.59 1.96 -0.56
N LYS A 119 2.85 1.03 0.38
CA LYS A 119 1.79 0.35 1.14
C LYS A 119 1.01 1.33 2.03
N LEU A 120 1.68 2.29 2.63
CA LEU A 120 1.04 3.32 3.47
C LEU A 120 0.25 4.32 2.62
N LEU A 121 0.76 4.74 1.46
CA LEU A 121 0.03 5.58 0.51
C LEU A 121 -1.27 4.91 0.03
N ILE A 122 -1.21 3.64 -0.37
CA ILE A 122 -2.43 2.89 -0.75
C ILE A 122 -3.40 2.78 0.44
N LYS A 123 -2.91 2.66 1.68
CA LYS A 123 -3.78 2.64 2.86
C LYS A 123 -4.52 3.96 3.06
N GLU A 124 -3.91 5.10 2.76
CA GLU A 124 -4.62 6.39 2.81
C GLU A 124 -5.77 6.42 1.79
N VAL A 125 -5.54 5.92 0.57
CA VAL A 125 -6.61 5.79 -0.45
C VAL A 125 -7.73 4.85 0.01
N ILE A 126 -7.39 3.67 0.55
CA ILE A 126 -8.38 2.72 1.06
C ILE A 126 -9.16 3.32 2.24
N LYS A 127 -8.48 4.03 3.15
CA LYS A 127 -9.11 4.71 4.28
C LYS A 127 -10.11 5.76 3.80
N TYR A 128 -9.72 6.57 2.82
CA TYR A 128 -10.61 7.53 2.18
C TYR A 128 -11.81 6.83 1.53
N ALA A 129 -11.59 5.77 0.73
CA ALA A 129 -12.67 5.02 0.10
C ALA A 129 -13.65 4.41 1.12
N CYS A 130 -13.15 3.84 2.21
CA CYS A 130 -13.97 3.30 3.31
C CYS A 130 -14.79 4.39 4.04
N SER A 131 -14.36 5.65 3.99
CA SER A 131 -15.12 6.76 4.60
C SER A 131 -16.36 7.15 3.80
N ILE A 132 -16.49 6.66 2.55
CA ILE A 132 -17.60 6.96 1.64
C ILE A 132 -18.57 5.77 1.64
N PRO A 133 -19.78 5.89 2.20
CA PRO A 133 -20.74 4.78 2.28
C PRO A 133 -21.16 4.20 0.91
N ALA A 134 -21.21 5.06 -0.11
CA ALA A 134 -21.54 4.68 -1.48
C ALA A 134 -20.36 4.03 -2.24
N CYS A 135 -19.13 4.13 -1.72
CA CYS A 135 -17.98 3.57 -2.41
C CYS A 135 -17.96 2.04 -2.28
N ARG A 136 -17.64 1.37 -3.39
CA ARG A 136 -17.63 -0.10 -3.49
C ARG A 136 -16.24 -0.67 -3.66
N GLY A 137 -15.23 0.13 -3.94
CA GLY A 137 -13.90 -0.41 -4.15
C GLY A 137 -12.87 0.61 -4.58
N VAL A 138 -11.63 0.17 -4.48
CA VAL A 138 -10.48 0.82 -5.08
C VAL A 138 -9.97 -0.07 -6.20
N TYR A 139 -9.72 0.48 -7.39
CA TYR A 139 -9.18 -0.27 -8.50
C TYR A 139 -8.05 0.47 -9.21
N LEU A 140 -7.26 -0.27 -9.97
CA LEU A 140 -6.11 0.27 -10.71
C LEU A 140 -5.66 -0.67 -11.82
N HIS A 141 -4.87 -0.10 -12.71
CA HIS A 141 -4.11 -0.82 -13.72
C HIS A 141 -2.64 -0.93 -13.36
N VAL A 142 -2.03 -2.04 -13.76
CA VAL A 142 -0.59 -2.25 -13.63
C VAL A 142 -0.06 -2.96 -14.87
N ILE A 143 1.01 -2.44 -15.46
CA ILE A 143 1.65 -3.06 -16.61
C ILE A 143 2.12 -4.48 -16.26
N ALA A 144 1.89 -5.43 -17.17
CA ALA A 144 1.96 -6.86 -16.87
C ALA A 144 3.35 -7.35 -16.40
N HIS A 145 4.42 -6.67 -16.81
CA HIS A 145 5.79 -7.01 -16.41
C HIS A 145 6.25 -6.33 -15.12
N ASN A 146 5.43 -5.45 -14.51
CA ASN A 146 5.77 -4.78 -13.25
C ASN A 146 5.53 -5.69 -12.03
N SER A 147 6.46 -6.64 -11.86
CA SER A 147 6.39 -7.66 -10.82
C SER A 147 6.37 -7.10 -9.38
N PRO A 148 7.13 -6.06 -9.01
CA PRO A 148 7.08 -5.53 -7.65
C PRO A 148 5.73 -4.87 -7.32
N ALA A 149 5.13 -4.11 -8.24
CA ALA A 149 3.77 -3.59 -8.10
C ALA A 149 2.73 -4.70 -7.93
N ILE A 150 2.76 -5.70 -8.81
CA ILE A 150 1.84 -6.85 -8.74
C ILE A 150 1.94 -7.55 -7.38
N ARG A 151 3.16 -7.76 -6.87
CA ARG A 151 3.37 -8.32 -5.52
C ARG A 151 2.88 -7.40 -4.41
N LEU A 152 2.99 -6.09 -4.56
CA LEU A 152 2.46 -5.13 -3.59
C LEU A 152 0.93 -5.23 -3.52
N TYR A 153 0.25 -5.11 -4.66
CA TYR A 153 -1.22 -5.14 -4.72
C TYR A 153 -1.79 -6.46 -4.21
N LYS A 154 -1.22 -7.60 -4.61
CA LYS A 154 -1.61 -8.93 -4.08
C LYS A 154 -1.44 -9.02 -2.56
N ARG A 155 -0.33 -8.51 -2.00
CA ARG A 155 -0.09 -8.48 -0.54
C ARG A 155 -1.07 -7.57 0.21
N MET A 156 -1.64 -6.58 -0.49
CA MET A 156 -2.69 -5.70 0.03
C MET A 156 -4.10 -6.23 -0.25
N SER A 157 -4.24 -7.48 -0.66
CA SER A 157 -5.52 -8.16 -0.95
C SER A 157 -6.32 -7.56 -2.12
N PHE A 158 -5.67 -6.80 -3.02
CA PHE A 158 -6.27 -6.52 -4.31
C PHE A 158 -6.33 -7.82 -5.12
N ARG A 159 -7.47 -8.07 -5.76
CA ARG A 159 -7.70 -9.21 -6.64
C ARG A 159 -7.38 -8.81 -8.08
N CYS A 160 -6.59 -9.61 -8.78
CA CYS A 160 -6.41 -9.47 -10.23
C CYS A 160 -7.67 -10.02 -10.91
N VAL A 161 -8.45 -9.16 -11.56
CA VAL A 161 -9.76 -9.53 -12.13
C VAL A 161 -9.74 -9.70 -13.64
N ARG A 162 -8.83 -9.02 -14.34
CA ARG A 162 -8.75 -9.05 -15.81
C ARG A 162 -7.31 -8.82 -16.27
N ARG A 163 -6.96 -9.39 -17.42
CA ARG A 163 -5.80 -9.02 -18.22
C ARG A 163 -6.31 -8.27 -19.46
N LEU A 164 -5.75 -7.11 -19.72
CA LEU A 164 -6.10 -6.25 -20.86
C LEU A 164 -4.92 -6.27 -21.83
N HIS A 165 -5.16 -6.79 -23.03
CA HIS A 165 -4.12 -6.93 -24.04
C HIS A 165 -3.81 -5.61 -24.73
N GLY A 166 -2.52 -5.28 -24.89
CA GLY A 166 -2.06 -4.08 -25.58
C GLY A 166 -2.56 -2.75 -25.01
N PHE A 167 -2.92 -2.73 -23.73
CA PHE A 167 -3.49 -1.58 -23.02
C PHE A 167 -2.56 -0.35 -22.97
N TYR A 168 -1.26 -0.57 -22.79
CA TYR A 168 -0.27 0.50 -22.76
C TYR A 168 0.50 0.57 -24.08
N ILE A 169 0.73 1.78 -24.57
CA ILE A 169 1.66 2.05 -25.68
C ILE A 169 2.87 2.78 -25.11
N ILE A 170 4.04 2.14 -25.14
CA ILE A 170 5.29 2.72 -24.63
C ILE A 170 6.32 2.61 -25.75
N ASN A 171 6.86 3.74 -26.19
CA ASN A 171 7.82 3.82 -27.31
C ASN A 171 7.34 3.07 -28.57
N GLY A 172 6.04 3.20 -28.90
CA GLY A 172 5.42 2.56 -30.06
C GLY A 172 5.14 1.06 -29.90
N GLN A 173 5.43 0.45 -28.75
CA GLN A 173 5.16 -0.96 -28.47
C GLN A 173 3.97 -1.13 -27.54
N HIS A 174 3.16 -2.15 -27.81
CA HIS A 174 2.00 -2.51 -27.00
C HIS A 174 2.39 -3.40 -25.82
N PHE A 175 1.87 -3.07 -24.64
CA PHE A 175 2.07 -3.84 -23.42
C PHE A 175 0.74 -4.13 -22.75
N ASP A 176 0.60 -5.35 -22.25
CA ASP A 176 -0.56 -5.77 -21.49
C ASP A 176 -0.62 -5.09 -20.12
N SER A 177 -1.83 -4.97 -19.60
CA SER A 177 -2.12 -4.51 -18.24
C SER A 177 -2.89 -5.57 -17.46
N PHE A 178 -2.72 -5.57 -16.14
CA PHE A 178 -3.61 -6.27 -15.22
C PHE A 178 -4.47 -5.27 -14.47
N LEU A 179 -5.76 -5.59 -14.39
CA LEU A 179 -6.74 -4.84 -13.61
C LEU A 179 -6.85 -5.45 -12.22
N PHE A 180 -6.58 -4.64 -11.21
CA PHE A 180 -6.64 -5.02 -9.80
C PHE A 180 -7.77 -4.29 -9.08
N VAL A 181 -8.52 -5.01 -8.25
CA VAL A 181 -9.66 -4.46 -7.49
C VAL A 181 -9.59 -4.86 -6.02
N TYR A 182 -9.76 -3.89 -5.13
CA TYR A 182 -9.96 -4.06 -3.69
C TYR A 182 -11.39 -3.68 -3.34
N PHE A 183 -12.22 -4.68 -3.06
CA PHE A 183 -13.64 -4.52 -2.75
C PHE A 183 -13.84 -4.06 -1.30
N ILE A 184 -14.74 -3.09 -1.08
CA ILE A 184 -15.11 -2.55 0.25
C ILE A 184 -16.63 -2.44 0.41
N ASN A 185 -17.08 -2.18 1.64
CA ASN A 185 -18.51 -1.95 1.96
C ASN A 185 -19.45 -3.07 1.49
N GLY A 186 -18.97 -4.32 1.56
CA GLY A 186 -19.75 -5.50 1.22
C GLY A 186 -19.95 -5.72 -0.28
N SER A 187 -19.30 -4.92 -1.14
CA SER A 187 -19.20 -5.26 -2.56
C SER A 187 -18.51 -6.63 -2.67
N ARG A 188 -19.15 -7.54 -3.37
CA ARG A 188 -18.57 -8.85 -3.70
C ARG A 188 -18.39 -8.87 -5.20
N SER A 189 -17.21 -9.32 -5.64
CA SER A 189 -17.07 -9.87 -6.98
C SER A 189 -18.18 -10.94 -7.17
N PRO A 190 -18.75 -11.13 -8.37
CA PRO A 190 -19.63 -12.26 -8.65
C PRO A 190 -18.84 -13.57 -8.50
N CYS A 191 -18.68 -14.04 -7.26
CA CYS A 191 -17.84 -15.18 -6.96
C CYS A 191 -18.51 -16.50 -7.36
N SER A 192 -17.67 -17.44 -7.79
CA SER A 192 -18.00 -18.87 -7.79
C SER A 192 -18.07 -19.40 -6.34
N PRO A 193 -18.69 -20.58 -6.11
CA PRO A 193 -18.93 -21.15 -4.78
C PRO A 193 -17.70 -21.26 -3.87
N PHE A 194 -16.49 -21.28 -4.44
CA PHE A 194 -15.24 -21.49 -3.72
C PHE A 194 -14.83 -20.29 -2.83
N ASP A 195 -15.12 -19.06 -3.24
CA ASP A 195 -14.79 -17.86 -2.45
C ASP A 195 -15.62 -17.78 -1.15
N LEU A 196 -16.86 -18.29 -1.17
CA LEU A 196 -17.71 -18.41 0.03
C LEU A 196 -17.07 -19.32 1.07
N VAL A 197 -16.51 -20.45 0.62
CA VAL A 197 -15.80 -21.40 1.48
C VAL A 197 -14.53 -20.77 2.05
N VAL A 198 -13.73 -20.08 1.24
CA VAL A 198 -12.54 -19.35 1.71
C VAL A 198 -12.90 -18.26 2.72
N PHE A 199 -14.00 -17.53 2.51
CA PHE A 199 -14.49 -16.53 3.46
C PHE A 199 -14.90 -17.17 4.79
N ILE A 200 -15.68 -18.26 4.76
CA ILE A 200 -16.06 -19.02 5.96
C ILE A 200 -14.82 -19.54 6.68
N LEU A 201 -13.87 -20.13 5.96
CA LEU A 201 -12.63 -20.64 6.53
C LEU A 201 -11.78 -19.54 7.18
N ASN A 202 -11.69 -18.36 6.56
CA ASN A 202 -10.95 -17.22 7.11
C ASN A 202 -11.66 -16.61 8.33
N TYR A 203 -12.99 -16.52 8.31
CA TYR A 203 -13.79 -16.10 9.46
C TYR A 203 -13.62 -17.07 10.65
N MET A 204 -13.68 -18.38 10.39
CA MET A 204 -13.44 -19.41 11.40
C MET A 204 -12.00 -19.36 11.93
N ARG A 205 -11.01 -19.11 11.06
CA ARG A 205 -9.60 -18.93 11.48
C ARG A 205 -9.40 -17.70 12.37
N SER A 206 -10.12 -16.61 12.15
CA SER A 206 -10.04 -15.41 13.00
C SER A 206 -10.74 -15.64 14.35
N GLY A 207 -11.86 -16.36 14.35
CA GLY A 207 -12.57 -16.81 15.57
C GLY A 207 -11.69 -17.71 16.44
N ILE A 208 -10.98 -18.67 15.85
CA ILE A 208 -10.07 -19.57 16.56
C ILE A 208 -8.90 -18.80 17.19
N LYS A 209 -8.32 -17.80 16.50
CA LYS A 209 -7.25 -16.95 17.09
C LYS A 209 -7.73 -16.13 18.28
N SER A 210 -8.96 -15.65 18.25
CA SER A 210 -9.60 -14.89 19.34
C SER A 210 -9.92 -15.75 20.56
N VAL A 211 -10.31 -17.01 20.35
CA VAL A 211 -10.55 -17.97 21.44
C VAL A 211 -9.22 -18.48 22.02
N ALA A 212 -8.22 -18.73 21.16
CA ALA A 212 -6.89 -19.15 21.58
C ALA A 212 -6.22 -18.09 22.48
N SER A 213 -6.29 -16.80 22.14
CA SER A 213 -5.73 -15.73 22.98
C SER A 213 -6.46 -15.58 24.32
N ARG A 214 -7.77 -15.84 24.38
CA ARG A 214 -8.55 -15.86 25.64
C ARG A 214 -8.22 -17.06 26.52
N LEU A 215 -7.86 -18.21 25.93
CA LEU A 215 -7.40 -19.39 26.66
C LEU A 215 -5.97 -19.19 27.20
N THR A 216 -5.08 -18.53 26.47
CA THR A 216 -3.73 -18.19 26.95
C THR A 216 -3.77 -17.21 28.13
N MET A 217 -4.63 -16.18 28.05
CA MET A 217 -4.84 -15.22 29.15
C MET A 217 -5.43 -15.88 30.42
N LYS A 218 -6.37 -16.82 30.26
CA LYS A 218 -6.91 -17.60 31.38
C LYS A 218 -5.90 -18.54 32.03
N HIS A 219 -4.85 -18.93 31.32
CA HIS A 219 -3.78 -19.78 31.86
C HIS A 219 -2.71 -18.94 32.60
N GLU A 220 -2.43 -17.71 32.15
CA GLU A 220 -1.52 -16.79 32.85
C GLU A 220 -2.12 -16.22 34.15
N GLU A 221 -3.43 -15.91 34.20
CA GLU A 221 -4.08 -15.46 35.45
C GLU A 221 -4.12 -16.54 36.54
N LYS A 222 -4.09 -17.82 36.16
CA LYS A 222 -4.06 -18.94 37.12
C LYS A 222 -2.64 -19.36 37.53
N GLY A 223 -1.60 -18.94 36.80
CA GLY A 223 -0.20 -19.22 37.11
C GLY A 223 0.46 -18.24 38.09
N LEU A 224 -0.10 -17.03 38.28
CA LEU A 224 0.50 -15.98 39.11
C LEU A 224 0.06 -15.97 40.59
N LYS A 225 -0.81 -16.90 41.03
CA LYS A 225 -1.26 -16.99 42.43
C LYS A 225 -0.47 -17.95 43.33
N TRP A 226 0.60 -18.56 42.83
CA TRP A 226 1.44 -19.43 43.66
C TRP A 226 2.91 -19.31 43.27
N LEU A 227 3.55 -18.19 43.64
CA LEU A 227 4.96 -18.13 44.05
C LEU A 227 5.25 -16.72 44.60
N LYS A 228 5.04 -16.53 45.90
CA LYS A 228 5.74 -15.51 46.68
C LYS A 228 6.39 -16.22 47.86
N CYS A 229 7.62 -15.82 48.15
CA CYS A 229 8.47 -16.18 49.29
C CYS A 229 9.45 -17.33 49.07
N LYS A 230 10.67 -17.02 48.61
CA LYS A 230 11.88 -17.14 49.46
C LYS A 230 13.12 -16.55 48.78
N ASP A 231 14.01 -16.13 49.67
CA ASP A 231 15.14 -15.22 49.53
C ASP A 231 16.31 -15.65 48.63
N MET A 232 16.96 -14.61 48.09
CA MET A 232 18.40 -14.31 48.12
C MET A 232 19.40 -15.45 47.83
N THR A 233 20.27 -15.25 46.83
CA THR A 233 21.76 -15.20 46.96
C THR A 233 22.48 -15.61 45.65
N ARG A 234 23.51 -14.83 45.27
CA ARG A 234 24.62 -15.09 44.30
C ARG A 234 24.29 -15.07 42.80
N CYS A 235 24.75 -14.08 42.05
CA CYS A 235 26.12 -13.92 41.48
C CYS A 235 26.48 -14.99 40.44
N LEU A 236 26.70 -14.54 39.19
CA LEU A 236 27.83 -14.83 38.29
C LEU A 236 27.37 -14.92 36.81
N LEU A 237 27.82 -13.95 36.00
CA LEU A 237 28.14 -14.14 34.57
C LEU A 237 29.31 -15.14 34.48
N PRO A 238 29.51 -15.93 33.40
CA PRO A 238 29.89 -15.34 32.10
C PRO A 238 29.63 -16.15 30.79
N THR A 239 29.74 -15.44 29.65
CA THR A 239 30.34 -15.89 28.35
C THR A 239 29.61 -17.00 27.54
N GLN A 240 29.63 -17.11 26.21
CA GLN A 240 30.38 -16.48 25.12
C GLN A 240 29.78 -16.88 23.74
N ASN A 241 30.11 -16.09 22.70
CA ASN A 241 30.40 -16.47 21.29
C ASN A 241 29.28 -17.06 20.40
N LYS A 242 29.23 -16.87 19.07
CA LYS A 242 30.09 -16.29 18.00
C LYS A 242 29.16 -16.10 16.77
N ARG A 243 29.25 -15.01 15.96
CA ARG A 243 29.92 -14.88 14.64
C ARG A 243 29.56 -15.99 13.62
N ASN A 244 29.31 -15.79 12.31
CA ASN A 244 29.61 -14.69 11.37
C ASN A 244 29.10 -15.01 9.93
N LEU A 245 29.11 -13.99 9.05
CA LEU A 245 29.37 -13.96 7.57
C LEU A 245 28.33 -14.63 6.63
N ALA A 246 27.61 -13.90 5.77
CA ALA A 246 27.97 -13.11 4.57
C ALA A 246 28.10 -13.93 3.27
N SER A 247 27.30 -13.58 2.27
CA SER A 247 27.68 -13.54 0.85
C SER A 247 26.64 -12.79 0.03
N GLU A 248 27.11 -11.80 -0.71
CA GLU A 248 26.41 -11.04 -1.73
C GLU A 248 26.10 -11.89 -2.97
N ARG A 249 25.09 -11.48 -3.74
CA ARG A 249 25.16 -11.42 -5.21
C ARG A 249 24.14 -10.42 -5.74
N ALA A 250 24.67 -9.44 -6.46
CA ALA A 250 23.94 -8.42 -7.19
C ALA A 250 23.27 -9.00 -8.44
N SER A 251 22.06 -8.51 -8.74
CA SER A 251 21.45 -8.59 -10.06
C SER A 251 20.58 -7.34 -10.22
N SER A 252 21.00 -6.44 -11.10
CA SER A 252 20.27 -5.24 -11.50
C SER A 252 19.00 -5.62 -12.26
N GLY A 253 17.86 -5.41 -11.63
CA GLY A 253 16.56 -5.37 -12.30
C GLY A 253 15.93 -4.03 -11.95
N TYR A 254 15.46 -3.29 -12.95
CA TYR A 254 14.66 -2.09 -12.75
C TYR A 254 13.36 -2.48 -12.02
N ASP A 255 13.41 -2.42 -10.69
CA ASP A 255 12.29 -2.72 -9.80
C ASP A 255 11.39 -1.49 -9.75
N TYR A 256 10.35 -1.46 -10.58
CA TYR A 256 9.28 -0.49 -10.45
C TYR A 256 8.43 -0.82 -9.21
N VAL A 257 8.29 0.17 -8.32
CA VAL A 257 7.60 0.21 -6.99
C VAL A 257 8.47 0.11 -5.76
#